data_AF-A0A6G2S6A2-F1
#
_entry.id   AF-A0A6G2S6A2-F1
#
_cell.length_a   1.000
_cell.length_b   1.000
_cell.length_c   1.000
_cell.angle_alpha   90.00
_cell.angle_beta   90.00
_cell.angle_gamma   90.00
#
_symmetry.space_group_name_H-M   'P 1'
#
loop_
_entity.id
_entity.type
_entity.pdbx_description
1 polymer ?
#
loop_
_entity_poly.entity_id
_entity_poly.type
_entity_poly.pdbx_seq_one_letter_code
_entity_poly.pdbx_strand_id
1 'polypeptide(L)'
;MKRILPILFLTAAVLHTGCDFVGDARPSGPPTATATPSRSGTELADRYRKAGGDADVYGIHHAKNDKGVLVLSVWTHKKAGYENVDDFATELTSSLTREGVRFGQGYVLNVYGPDGVRLHNLDTTPEHNP
;
A
#
# COMPACT_ATOMS: atom_id res chain seq x y z
N MET A 1 30.02 -64.71 22.17
CA MET A 1 30.85 -63.94 23.14
C MET A 1 31.42 -62.76 22.37
N LYS A 2 31.48 -61.49 22.79
CA LYS A 2 31.31 -60.82 24.08
C LYS A 2 31.02 -59.33 23.76
N ARG A 3 30.20 -58.73 24.62
CA ARG A 3 29.73 -57.33 24.60
C ARG A 3 30.86 -56.35 24.99
N ILE A 4 30.72 -55.06 24.64
CA ILE A 4 30.66 -53.88 25.55
C ILE A 4 31.03 -52.57 24.78
N LEU A 5 30.04 -51.66 24.68
CA LEU A 5 30.10 -50.18 24.42
C LEU A 5 30.72 -49.47 25.66
N PRO A 6 30.87 -48.12 25.84
CA PRO A 6 30.55 -46.93 25.01
C PRO A 6 31.56 -45.75 25.12
N ILE A 7 31.60 -44.79 24.17
CA ILE A 7 32.02 -43.37 24.41
C ILE A 7 31.30 -42.49 23.36
N LEU A 8 30.16 -41.84 23.67
CA LEU A 8 29.99 -40.47 24.17
C LEU A 8 30.75 -39.41 23.35
N PHE A 9 30.05 -38.59 22.55
CA PHE A 9 29.97 -37.12 22.74
C PHE A 9 29.35 -36.36 21.55
N LEU A 10 28.54 -35.36 21.95
CA LEU A 10 28.26 -34.09 21.28
C LEU A 10 27.33 -34.06 20.05
N THR A 11 26.04 -34.08 20.40
CA THR A 11 25.00 -33.22 19.86
C THR A 11 25.48 -31.84 19.40
N ALA A 12 25.30 -31.54 18.11
CA ALA A 12 25.06 -30.19 17.63
C ALA A 12 23.69 -30.20 16.94
N ALA A 13 22.64 -29.92 17.72
CA ALA A 13 21.35 -29.58 17.15
C ALA A 13 21.50 -28.22 16.47
N VAL A 14 21.56 -28.21 15.14
CA VAL A 14 21.35 -26.99 14.36
C VAL A 14 19.88 -26.62 14.56
N LEU A 15 19.62 -25.79 15.55
CA LEU A 15 18.34 -25.12 15.71
C LEU A 15 18.16 -24.25 14.47
N HIS A 16 17.29 -24.72 13.58
CA HIS A 16 16.53 -23.90 12.65
C HIS A 16 15.82 -22.81 13.49
N THR A 17 16.49 -21.70 13.77
CA THR A 17 15.80 -20.45 14.07
C THR A 17 15.18 -20.02 12.76
N GLY A 18 13.99 -20.54 12.51
CA GLY A 18 13.04 -19.86 11.65
C GLY A 18 12.95 -18.44 12.14
N CYS A 19 13.40 -17.49 11.33
CA CYS A 19 12.81 -16.17 11.39
C CYS A 19 11.35 -16.41 11.02
N ASP A 20 10.51 -16.51 12.05
CA ASP A 20 9.15 -16.02 11.97
C ASP A 20 9.24 -14.64 11.34
N PHE A 21 9.03 -14.59 10.02
CA PHE A 21 8.50 -13.39 9.41
C PHE A 21 7.16 -13.21 10.09
N VAL A 22 7.19 -12.43 11.18
CA VAL A 22 6.03 -11.79 11.78
C VAL A 22 5.23 -11.32 10.60
N GLY A 23 4.11 -12.02 10.37
CA GLY A 23 3.26 -11.79 9.24
C GLY A 23 3.00 -10.30 9.20
N ASP A 24 3.45 -9.68 8.11
CA ASP A 24 3.04 -8.35 7.72
C ASP A 24 1.53 -8.31 7.99
N ALA A 25 1.14 -7.60 9.03
CA ALA A 25 -0.24 -7.27 9.28
C ALA A 25 -0.61 -6.30 8.17
N ARG A 26 -0.74 -6.84 6.95
CA ARG A 26 -1.24 -6.15 5.78
C ARG A 26 -2.60 -5.68 6.23
N PRO A 27 -2.83 -4.36 6.37
CA PRO A 27 -4.15 -3.89 6.72
C PRO A 27 -5.07 -4.34 5.58
N SER A 28 -5.90 -5.35 5.86
CA SER A 28 -6.80 -5.94 4.86
C SER A 28 -8.00 -5.05 4.56
N GLY A 29 -8.06 -3.86 5.15
CA GLY A 29 -9.08 -2.84 4.91
C GLY A 29 -8.47 -1.60 4.26
N PRO A 30 -9.26 -0.82 3.50
CA PRO A 30 -8.81 0.46 2.98
C PRO A 30 -8.34 1.35 4.15
N PRO A 31 -7.26 2.11 3.99
CA PRO A 31 -6.77 3.02 5.03
C PRO A 31 -7.90 3.95 5.50
N THR A 32 -8.12 3.99 6.82
CA THR A 32 -9.05 4.96 7.43
C THR A 32 -8.47 6.37 7.30
N ALA A 33 -9.31 7.40 7.18
CA ALA A 33 -8.93 8.79 6.95
C ALA A 33 -7.87 9.36 7.92
N THR A 34 -7.80 8.82 9.14
CA THR A 34 -6.86 9.20 10.21
C THR A 34 -5.56 8.38 10.21
N ALA A 35 -5.38 7.43 9.30
CA ALA A 35 -4.18 6.61 9.24
C ALA A 35 -3.04 7.39 8.59
N THR A 36 -1.88 7.43 9.25
CA THR A 36 -0.62 7.84 8.61
C THR A 36 -0.27 6.84 7.51
N PRO A 37 0.24 7.28 6.34
CA PRO A 37 0.69 6.35 5.31
C PRO A 37 1.76 5.39 5.84
N SER A 38 1.73 4.15 5.34
CA SER A 38 2.79 3.18 5.63
C SER A 38 4.13 3.61 5.03
N ARG A 39 5.22 2.98 5.47
CA ARG A 39 6.54 3.20 4.86
C ARG A 39 6.53 2.93 3.36
N SER A 40 5.97 1.80 2.93
CA SER A 40 5.86 1.46 1.51
C SER A 40 5.02 2.48 0.74
N GLY A 41 3.98 3.04 1.37
CA GLY A 41 3.18 4.10 0.77
C GLY A 41 3.91 5.44 0.66
N THR A 42 4.80 5.74 1.60
CA THR A 42 5.69 6.90 1.53
C THR A 42 6.73 6.72 0.41
N GLU A 43 7.33 5.53 0.31
CA GLU A 43 8.29 5.22 -0.76
C GLU A 43 7.65 5.25 -2.15
N LEU A 44 6.38 4.86 -2.28
CA LEU A 44 5.62 5.00 -3.52
C LEU A 44 5.34 6.47 -3.86
N ALA A 45 4.96 7.28 -2.87
CA ALA A 45 4.81 8.72 -3.05
C ALA A 45 6.12 9.40 -3.47
N ASP A 46 7.26 8.98 -2.91
CA ASP A 46 8.58 9.48 -3.31
C ASP A 46 8.88 9.19 -4.79
N ARG A 47 8.57 7.98 -5.27
CA ARG A 47 8.75 7.63 -6.69
C ARG A 47 7.82 8.43 -7.59
N TYR A 48 6.56 8.59 -7.19
CA TYR A 48 5.58 9.42 -7.90
C TYR A 48 6.09 10.86 -8.05
N ARG A 49 6.56 11.49 -6.97
CA ARG A 49 7.15 12.85 -6.99
C ARG A 49 8.39 12.94 -7.86
N LYS A 50 9.31 11.96 -7.75
CA LYS A 50 10.51 11.89 -8.60
C LYS A 50 10.18 11.74 -10.09
N ALA A 51 9.05 11.14 -10.43
CA ALA A 51 8.56 11.00 -11.79
C ALA A 51 7.81 12.26 -12.30
N GLY A 52 7.80 13.36 -11.54
CA GLY A 52 7.13 14.61 -11.91
C GLY A 52 5.69 14.73 -11.42
N GLY A 53 5.23 13.83 -10.54
CA GLY A 53 3.93 13.94 -9.88
C GLY A 53 3.88 15.08 -8.86
N ASP A 54 2.68 15.34 -8.31
CA ASP A 54 2.45 16.42 -7.35
C ASP A 54 3.36 16.31 -6.11
N ALA A 55 4.13 17.38 -5.85
CA ALA A 55 5.14 17.43 -4.80
C ALA A 55 4.57 17.38 -3.36
N ASP A 56 3.29 17.74 -3.18
CA ASP A 56 2.61 17.75 -1.89
C ASP A 56 2.15 16.35 -1.47
N VAL A 57 2.08 15.39 -2.40
CA VAL A 57 1.71 14.00 -2.10
C VAL A 57 2.83 13.31 -1.31
N TYR A 58 2.52 12.89 -0.09
CA TYR A 58 3.49 12.26 0.82
C TYR A 58 3.14 10.80 1.15
N GLY A 59 1.97 10.32 0.72
CA GLY A 59 1.59 8.93 0.88
C GLY A 59 0.69 8.47 -0.25
N ILE A 60 0.93 7.26 -0.75
CA ILE A 60 0.05 6.59 -1.70
C ILE A 60 -0.11 5.15 -1.26
N HIS A 61 -1.35 4.69 -1.11
CA HIS A 61 -1.67 3.29 -0.85
C HIS A 61 -2.69 2.81 -1.87
N HIS A 62 -2.53 1.57 -2.33
CA HIS A 62 -3.49 0.94 -3.20
C HIS A 62 -3.75 -0.51 -2.75
N ALA A 63 -5.02 -0.88 -2.66
CA ALA A 63 -5.44 -2.24 -2.33
C ALA A 63 -6.82 -2.52 -2.94
N LYS A 64 -7.13 -3.80 -3.14
CA LYS A 64 -8.50 -4.18 -3.46
C LYS A 64 -9.31 -4.30 -2.17
N ASN A 65 -10.54 -3.80 -2.18
CA ASN A 65 -11.49 -4.04 -1.09
C ASN A 65 -12.07 -5.47 -1.18
N ASP A 66 -12.97 -5.80 -0.25
CA ASP A 66 -13.71 -7.06 -0.16
C ASP A 66 -14.52 -7.39 -1.42
N LYS A 67 -14.98 -6.37 -2.14
CA LYS A 67 -15.68 -6.49 -3.43
C LYS A 67 -14.74 -6.60 -4.64
N GLY A 68 -13.42 -6.59 -4.42
CA GLY A 68 -12.42 -6.66 -5.50
C GLY A 68 -12.15 -5.33 -6.23
N VAL A 69 -12.82 -4.25 -5.82
CA VAL A 69 -12.63 -2.90 -6.38
C VAL A 69 -11.30 -2.33 -5.90
N LEU A 70 -10.52 -1.76 -6.81
CA LEU A 70 -9.27 -1.09 -6.48
C LEU A 70 -9.57 0.22 -5.74
N VAL A 71 -9.06 0.36 -4.53
CA VAL A 71 -9.12 1.59 -3.74
C VAL A 71 -7.74 2.22 -3.70
N LEU A 72 -7.67 3.49 -4.09
CA LEU A 72 -6.51 4.36 -3.98
C LEU A 72 -6.74 5.31 -2.80
N SER A 73 -5.78 5.36 -1.88
CA SER A 73 -5.74 6.33 -0.79
C SER A 73 -4.49 7.17 -0.93
N VAL A 74 -4.68 8.48 -0.99
CA VAL A 74 -3.59 9.46 -1.17
C VAL A 74 -3.60 10.43 0.00
N TRP A 75 -2.41 10.72 0.53
CA TRP A 75 -2.22 11.75 1.53
C TRP A 75 -1.40 12.90 0.97
N THR A 76 -1.88 14.12 1.16
CA THR A 76 -1.27 15.35 0.63
C THR A 76 -1.16 16.43 1.70
N HIS A 77 -0.17 17.32 1.55
CA HIS A 77 -0.05 18.52 2.37
C HIS A 77 -1.04 19.64 1.99
N LYS A 78 -1.76 19.50 0.86
CA LYS A 78 -2.79 20.47 0.45
C LYS A 78 -3.94 20.49 1.46
N LYS A 79 -4.41 21.70 1.80
CA LYS A 79 -5.54 21.90 2.72
C LYS A 79 -6.89 22.00 2.01
N ALA A 80 -6.92 22.55 0.80
CA ALA A 80 -8.14 22.72 0.01
C ALA A 80 -8.35 21.61 -1.03
N GLY A 81 -7.38 20.69 -1.15
CA GLY A 81 -7.39 19.65 -2.18
C GLY A 81 -6.99 20.19 -3.57
N TYR A 82 -7.43 19.49 -4.60
CA TYR A 82 -7.21 19.82 -6.01
C TYR A 82 -8.42 20.55 -6.60
N GLU A 83 -8.19 21.58 -7.42
CA GLU A 83 -9.27 22.26 -8.16
C GLU A 83 -9.86 21.35 -9.25
N ASN A 84 -8.99 20.62 -9.96
CA ASN A 84 -9.37 19.57 -10.90
C ASN A 84 -8.86 18.21 -10.41
N VAL A 85 -9.75 17.45 -9.76
CA VAL A 85 -9.42 16.12 -9.22
C VAL A 85 -9.23 15.09 -10.33
N ASP A 86 -9.88 15.24 -11.49
CA ASP A 86 -9.80 14.30 -12.60
C ASP A 86 -8.43 14.35 -13.29
N ASP A 87 -7.87 15.55 -13.47
CA ASP A 87 -6.52 15.73 -13.99
C ASP A 87 -5.49 15.09 -13.05
N PHE A 88 -5.61 15.37 -11.73
CA PHE A 88 -4.78 14.73 -10.72
C PHE A 88 -4.90 13.20 -10.75
N ALA A 89 -6.13 12.68 -10.84
CA ALA A 89 -6.38 11.24 -10.89
C ALA A 89 -5.76 10.60 -12.16
N THR A 90 -5.83 11.29 -13.29
CA THR A 90 -5.25 10.84 -14.57
C THR A 90 -3.72 10.75 -14.49
N GLU A 91 -3.06 11.77 -13.92
CA GLU A 91 -1.61 11.77 -13.73
C GLU A 91 -1.16 10.67 -12.74
N LEU A 92 -1.87 10.57 -11.61
CA LEU A 92 -1.61 9.56 -10.59
C LEU A 92 -1.72 8.15 -11.16
N THR A 93 -2.83 7.84 -11.82
CA THR A 93 -3.08 6.50 -12.38
C THR A 93 -2.13 6.17 -13.53
N SER A 94 -1.74 7.16 -14.34
CA SER A 94 -0.70 6.99 -15.36
C SER A 94 0.64 6.59 -14.72
N SER A 95 1.01 7.24 -13.61
CA SER A 95 2.23 6.88 -12.88
C SER A 95 2.14 5.49 -12.24
N LEU A 96 1.01 5.16 -11.61
CA LEU A 96 0.80 3.85 -11.00
C LEU A 96 0.73 2.72 -12.03
N THR A 97 0.26 3.00 -13.24
CA THR A 97 0.28 2.04 -14.36
C THR A 97 1.72 1.70 -14.75
N ARG A 98 2.62 2.68 -14.77
CA ARG A 98 4.06 2.43 -14.99
C ARG A 98 4.70 1.58 -13.88
N GLU A 99 4.17 1.68 -12.66
CA GLU A 99 4.54 0.85 -11.51
C GLU A 99 3.82 -0.53 -11.51
N GLY A 100 3.01 -0.83 -12.52
CA GLY A 100 2.36 -2.13 -12.72
C GLY A 100 0.95 -2.27 -12.10
N VAL A 101 0.38 -1.20 -11.55
CA VAL A 101 -1.00 -1.20 -11.06
C VAL A 101 -1.99 -1.25 -12.23
N ARG A 102 -3.06 -2.04 -12.10
CA ARG A 102 -4.06 -2.23 -13.16
C ARG A 102 -5.43 -1.70 -12.73
N PHE A 103 -6.08 -0.92 -13.60
CA PHE A 103 -7.33 -0.20 -13.34
C PHE A 103 -8.55 -0.77 -14.10
N GLY A 104 -8.48 -2.02 -14.57
CA GLY A 104 -9.43 -2.56 -15.55
C GLY A 104 -10.92 -2.64 -15.14
N GLN A 105 -11.26 -2.53 -13.85
CA GLN A 105 -12.64 -2.51 -13.34
C GLN A 105 -13.03 -1.14 -12.76
N GLY A 106 -12.28 -0.10 -13.09
CA GLY A 106 -12.34 1.18 -12.39
C GLY A 106 -11.65 1.12 -11.03
N TYR A 107 -11.74 2.23 -10.31
CA TYR A 107 -11.15 2.43 -8.99
C TYR A 107 -11.90 3.50 -8.21
N VAL A 108 -11.74 3.47 -6.89
CA VAL A 108 -12.16 4.53 -5.98
C VAL A 108 -10.92 5.26 -5.49
N LEU A 109 -10.83 6.57 -5.72
CA LEU A 109 -9.78 7.43 -5.21
C LEU A 109 -10.29 8.22 -4.01
N ASN A 110 -9.53 8.19 -2.92
CA ASN A 110 -9.71 9.04 -1.75
C ASN A 110 -8.45 9.89 -1.55
N VAL A 111 -8.61 11.20 -1.44
CA VAL A 111 -7.51 12.13 -1.13
C VAL A 111 -7.74 12.72 0.25
N TYR A 112 -6.75 12.62 1.12
CA TYR A 112 -6.77 13.10 2.49
C TYR A 112 -5.80 14.26 2.67
N GLY A 113 -6.26 15.30 3.38
CA GLY A 113 -5.44 16.42 3.79
C GLY A 113 -4.52 16.09 4.97
N PRO A 114 -3.70 17.06 5.40
CA PRO A 114 -2.76 16.86 6.51
C PRO A 114 -3.46 16.68 7.87
N ASP A 115 -4.73 17.07 7.99
CA ASP A 115 -5.58 16.89 9.16
C ASP A 115 -6.37 15.56 9.15
N GLY A 116 -6.17 14.73 8.12
CA GLY A 116 -6.92 13.49 7.92
C GLY A 116 -8.33 13.70 7.38
N VAL A 117 -8.75 14.93 7.08
CA VAL A 117 -10.04 15.19 6.42
C VAL A 117 -9.94 14.71 4.97
N ARG A 118 -10.98 14.00 4.51
CA ARG A 118 -11.08 13.61 3.10
C ARG A 118 -11.45 14.84 2.26
N LEU A 119 -10.53 15.26 1.41
CA LEU A 119 -10.66 16.40 0.51
C LEU A 119 -11.37 16.02 -0.78
N HIS A 120 -11.11 14.82 -1.30
CA HIS A 120 -11.71 14.32 -2.53
C HIS A 120 -12.11 12.85 -2.42
N ASN A 121 -13.20 12.51 -3.11
CA ASN A 121 -13.63 11.14 -3.37
C ASN A 121 -14.09 11.06 -4.83
N LEU A 122 -13.44 10.20 -5.61
CA LEU A 122 -13.78 9.93 -7.00
C LEU A 122 -14.01 8.44 -7.17
N ASP A 123 -15.16 8.06 -7.69
CA ASP A 123 -15.51 6.66 -7.98
C ASP A 123 -15.69 6.51 -9.49
N THR A 124 -14.84 5.69 -10.10
CA THR A 124 -14.86 5.42 -11.56
C THR A 124 -15.41 4.03 -11.88
N THR A 125 -15.97 3.33 -10.87
CA THR A 125 -16.52 2.00 -11.08
C THR A 125 -17.78 2.05 -11.95
N PRO A 126 -18.05 1.01 -12.75
CA PRO A 126 -19.20 0.98 -13.66
C PRO A 126 -20.56 1.16 -12.96
N GLU A 127 -20.66 0.83 -11.67
CA GLU A 127 -21.89 0.97 -10.89
C GLU A 127 -22.27 2.44 -10.66
N HIS A 128 -21.31 3.36 -10.82
CA HIS A 128 -21.45 4.79 -10.57
C HIS A 128 -21.20 5.67 -11.80
N ASN A 129 -20.93 5.06 -12.98
CA ASN A 129 -20.69 5.77 -14.24
C ASN A 129 -21.48 5.10 -15.39
N PRO A 130 -22.77 5.45 -15.59
CA PRO A 130 -23.65 4.85 -16.60
C PRO A 130 -23.29 5.20 -18.04
#